data_AF-A0A6A6TFB5-F1
#
_entry.id   AF-A0A6A6TFB5-F1
#
_cell.length_a   1.000
_cell.length_b   1.000
_cell.length_c   1.000
_cell.angle_alpha   90.00
_cell.angle_beta   90.00
_cell.angle_gamma   90.00
#
_symmetry.space_group_name_H-M   'P 1'
#
loop_
_entity.id
_entity.type
_entity.pdbx_description
1 polymer ?
#
loop_
_entity_poly.entity_id
_entity_poly.type
_entity_poly.pdbx_seq_one_letter_code
_entity_poly.pdbx_strand_id
1 'polypeptide(L)'
;MASGGMNPGERDRTLQAANSGYGTFASSSNMEAEIDNKAGVDHLSEEAGIPGHGPSTAKLQPPPLVAAMSQAHRLEAEAKLRRKIDTRLLPMIILMYIMNYLDRNNIAAVRLAGLQDELNLSSTQYQTTVSILFVGYIFMQIPSNLLLNKTGRPSLYLPSCMIIWGIISGATGATQSFGGLVACRFFLGFIEAAYFPGCLFYLSSWYTRKELGFRTAVLYSGSLISGAFGGLVTAGITSNMDGTHGLRAWRWVFIIEGVITVVIACTAFFIIPDMPRTTKWLSEEERQLATYRLIEDVGEDDWTSAESQSFFHGLKLALLDIKTWILMIMGLAIVSSASVTNFFPTIVKTLGYTNVKTLLLTAPPYVLAVITTYANAWHADRTGERFYHIAIPLCVGVAAFILCAATHSTAPRYVAMMLMVPGVYTGYVVSLAWISNSLPRPAAKRAAALAFINAISNTSSIYASYMYPQPKKGQPNLTVPLSVDCATAALAIIMAALMKMVLVRLNKKLEKGEHVEGAINAVPGVAQENGFRFLV
;
A
#
# COMPACT_ATOMS: atom_id res chain seq x y z
N MET A 1 -12.32 -35.23 -64.16
CA MET A 1 -13.35 -34.61 -65.01
C MET A 1 -13.72 -33.29 -64.33
N ALA A 2 -13.28 -32.14 -64.84
CA ALA A 2 -13.84 -31.42 -66.00
C ALA A 2 -15.23 -30.85 -65.67
N SER A 3 -15.59 -29.61 -65.97
CA SER A 3 -14.92 -28.45 -66.61
C SER A 3 -15.78 -27.21 -66.25
N GLY A 4 -15.28 -25.98 -66.15
CA GLY A 4 -14.68 -25.18 -67.22
C GLY A 4 -15.77 -24.44 -68.02
N GLY A 5 -15.81 -23.12 -67.94
CA GLY A 5 -16.74 -22.24 -68.66
C GLY A 5 -16.23 -20.79 -68.62
N MET A 6 -15.97 -20.20 -69.79
CA MET A 6 -14.96 -19.15 -69.97
C MET A 6 -15.49 -18.00 -70.84
N ASN A 7 -15.12 -16.75 -70.50
CA ASN A 7 -14.94 -15.61 -71.44
C ASN A 7 -16.14 -15.09 -72.27
N PRO A 8 -15.98 -13.99 -73.07
CA PRO A 8 -15.04 -12.86 -73.00
C PRO A 8 -15.73 -11.47 -73.15
N GLY A 9 -14.95 -10.36 -73.16
CA GLY A 9 -15.45 -9.04 -73.59
C GLY A 9 -14.42 -7.90 -73.52
N GLU A 10 -13.57 -7.75 -74.53
CA GLU A 10 -12.51 -6.73 -74.62
C GLU A 10 -13.01 -5.33 -75.03
N ARG A 11 -12.27 -4.28 -74.63
CA ARG A 11 -11.97 -2.97 -75.29
C ARG A 11 -11.31 -2.05 -74.24
N ASP A 12 -10.27 -1.26 -74.49
CA ASP A 12 -9.42 -1.08 -75.68
C ASP A 12 -8.12 -0.34 -75.23
N ARG A 13 -6.94 -0.69 -75.80
CA ARG A 13 -5.74 0.16 -76.13
C ARG A 13 -5.11 1.11 -75.06
N THR A 14 -3.78 1.33 -74.94
CA THR A 14 -2.55 1.16 -75.77
C THR A 14 -1.33 1.27 -74.82
N LEU A 15 -0.27 0.42 -74.83
CA LEU A 15 0.99 0.47 -75.65
C LEU A 15 1.70 1.86 -75.62
N GLN A 16 3.03 2.05 -75.42
CA GLN A 16 4.30 1.26 -75.50
C GLN A 16 5.34 1.87 -74.51
N ALA A 17 6.30 1.16 -73.86
CA ALA A 17 7.65 0.71 -74.32
C ALA A 17 8.51 1.80 -75.04
N ALA A 18 9.83 1.99 -74.86
CA ALA A 18 10.87 1.46 -73.94
C ALA A 18 12.20 2.27 -74.09
N ASN A 19 13.25 1.90 -73.32
CA ASN A 19 14.71 2.01 -73.63
C ASN A 19 15.54 3.33 -73.53
N SER A 20 16.45 3.33 -72.54
CA SER A 20 17.94 3.49 -72.61
C SER A 20 18.66 4.68 -73.33
N GLY A 21 19.57 5.34 -72.59
CA GLY A 21 21.02 5.18 -72.86
C GLY A 21 21.89 6.37 -73.33
N TYR A 22 22.88 6.73 -72.49
CA TYR A 22 24.21 7.34 -72.78
C TYR A 22 24.36 8.81 -73.27
N GLY A 23 25.57 9.37 -73.05
CA GLY A 23 25.97 10.78 -73.28
C GLY A 23 26.42 11.10 -74.73
N THR A 24 27.23 12.12 -75.04
CA THR A 24 28.26 12.85 -74.23
C THR A 24 28.78 14.09 -75.01
N PHE A 25 29.43 15.08 -74.37
CA PHE A 25 30.27 16.17 -74.95
C PHE A 25 29.57 17.21 -75.87
N ALA A 26 29.91 18.51 -75.96
CA ALA A 26 30.78 19.47 -75.24
C ALA A 26 30.22 20.92 -75.52
N SER A 27 30.83 22.09 -75.24
CA SER A 27 32.13 22.51 -74.69
C SER A 27 32.06 23.93 -74.07
N SER A 28 33.20 24.42 -73.52
CA SER A 28 33.70 25.83 -73.40
C SER A 28 32.73 27.04 -73.54
N SER A 29 32.78 28.08 -72.70
CA SER A 29 33.86 28.55 -71.81
C SER A 29 33.38 29.56 -70.74
N ASN A 30 34.32 29.93 -69.85
CA ASN A 30 34.33 31.00 -68.85
C ASN A 30 33.65 30.71 -67.51
N MET A 31 34.33 31.19 -66.46
CA MET A 31 34.19 30.81 -65.06
C MET A 31 33.88 32.05 -64.20
N GLU A 32 33.51 31.80 -62.95
CA GLU A 32 33.46 32.74 -61.80
C GLU A 32 32.19 33.59 -61.62
N ALA A 33 31.33 33.12 -60.70
CA ALA A 33 30.82 33.85 -59.51
C ALA A 33 29.49 33.24 -59.03
N GLU A 34 29.54 32.22 -58.17
CA GLU A 34 28.36 31.62 -57.55
C GLU A 34 27.67 32.59 -56.56
N ILE A 35 26.47 33.04 -56.89
CA ILE A 35 25.41 33.40 -55.93
C ILE A 35 24.07 32.99 -56.55
N ASP A 36 23.66 31.72 -56.44
CA ASP A 36 22.37 31.29 -57.00
C ASP A 36 21.20 31.76 -56.13
N ASN A 37 20.12 32.13 -56.83
CA ASN A 37 19.00 32.89 -56.33
C ASN A 37 17.74 32.32 -56.99
N LYS A 38 16.85 31.69 -56.22
CA LYS A 38 15.56 31.22 -56.76
C LYS A 38 14.40 31.34 -55.78
N ALA A 39 13.54 32.30 -56.10
CA ALA A 39 12.19 32.42 -55.59
C ALA A 39 11.22 31.51 -56.36
N GLY A 40 10.01 31.32 -55.82
CA GLY A 40 8.83 30.94 -56.64
C GLY A 40 8.15 29.61 -56.30
N VAL A 41 7.46 29.56 -55.15
CA VAL A 41 6.05 29.11 -54.97
C VAL A 41 5.46 28.22 -56.09
N ASP A 42 4.97 26.99 -55.86
CA ASP A 42 3.70 26.71 -55.16
C ASP A 42 3.45 25.20 -54.83
N HIS A 43 2.43 24.94 -53.99
CA HIS A 43 1.64 23.70 -53.77
C HIS A 43 2.20 22.48 -52.95
N LEU A 44 1.64 22.35 -51.74
CA LEU A 44 1.11 21.15 -51.05
C LEU A 44 1.60 19.72 -51.42
N SER A 45 2.33 19.07 -50.49
CA SER A 45 2.00 17.71 -49.99
C SER A 45 2.87 17.27 -48.80
N GLU A 46 2.23 16.69 -47.79
CA GLU A 46 2.75 15.73 -46.78
C GLU A 46 4.22 15.79 -46.30
N GLU A 47 4.44 16.27 -45.07
CA GLU A 47 5.56 15.80 -44.24
C GLU A 47 5.07 14.85 -43.14
N ALA A 48 5.63 13.63 -43.13
CA ALA A 48 5.39 12.62 -42.12
C ALA A 48 6.11 12.98 -40.80
N GLY A 49 5.43 13.75 -39.95
CA GLY A 49 5.91 14.11 -38.62
C GLY A 49 5.91 12.93 -37.63
N ILE A 50 7.10 12.57 -37.16
CA ILE A 50 7.32 11.64 -36.03
C ILE A 50 6.51 12.13 -34.80
N PRO A 51 5.74 11.28 -34.09
CA PRO A 51 4.89 11.74 -32.98
C PRO A 51 5.71 12.11 -31.73
N GLY A 52 6.27 13.31 -31.74
CA GLY A 52 6.96 13.92 -30.61
C GLY A 52 6.01 14.43 -29.54
N HIS A 53 6.44 14.39 -28.28
CA HIS A 53 5.69 14.93 -27.14
C HIS A 53 5.54 16.46 -27.23
N GLY A 54 4.41 16.92 -27.76
CA GLY A 54 3.95 18.29 -27.54
C GLY A 54 3.54 18.51 -26.07
N PRO A 55 3.70 19.73 -25.50
CA PRO A 55 3.27 20.01 -24.15
C PRO A 55 1.74 19.99 -24.07
N SER A 56 1.18 18.96 -23.40
CA SER A 56 -0.25 18.84 -23.16
C SER A 56 -0.73 19.98 -22.24
N THR A 57 -1.11 21.09 -22.86
CA THR A 57 -1.65 22.29 -22.21
C THR A 57 -3.16 22.42 -22.41
N ALA A 58 -3.82 21.27 -22.63
CA ALA A 58 -5.27 21.16 -22.56
C ALA A 58 -5.73 21.40 -21.12
N LYS A 59 -6.07 22.66 -20.79
CA LYS A 59 -6.70 23.01 -19.51
C LYS A 59 -7.91 22.11 -19.30
N LEU A 60 -7.91 21.37 -18.19
CA LEU A 60 -8.94 20.39 -17.87
C LEU A 60 -10.31 21.08 -17.82
N GLN A 61 -11.16 20.84 -18.81
CA GLN A 61 -12.46 21.51 -18.87
C GLN A 61 -13.41 20.91 -17.82
N PRO A 62 -14.05 21.72 -16.96
CA PRO A 62 -15.04 21.22 -16.01
C PRO A 62 -16.26 20.63 -16.74
N PRO A 63 -16.79 19.48 -16.30
CA PRO A 63 -18.04 18.93 -16.82
C PRO A 63 -19.17 19.97 -16.73
N PRO A 64 -20.17 19.95 -17.63
CA PRO A 64 -21.16 21.03 -17.74
C PRO A 64 -21.90 21.34 -16.42
N LEU A 65 -22.22 20.33 -15.62
CA LEU A 65 -22.89 20.51 -14.33
C LEU A 65 -21.97 21.14 -13.27
N VAL A 66 -20.68 20.84 -13.31
CA VAL A 66 -19.66 21.41 -12.40
C VAL A 66 -19.28 22.83 -12.83
N ALA A 67 -19.22 23.08 -14.14
CA ALA A 67 -18.97 24.39 -14.74
C ALA A 67 -20.07 25.41 -14.41
N ALA A 68 -21.32 24.95 -14.25
CA ALA A 68 -22.46 25.78 -13.88
C ALA A 68 -22.52 26.15 -12.38
N MET A 69 -21.67 25.57 -11.53
CA MET A 69 -21.68 25.86 -10.09
C MET A 69 -20.92 27.14 -9.74
N SER A 70 -21.48 27.93 -8.81
CA SER A 70 -20.68 28.96 -8.12
C SER A 70 -19.62 28.29 -7.25
N GLN A 71 -18.47 28.96 -7.06
CA GLN A 71 -17.36 28.41 -6.27
C GLN A 71 -17.76 28.08 -4.81
N ALA A 72 -18.68 28.87 -4.23
CA ALA A 72 -19.23 28.60 -2.90
C ALA A 72 -20.09 27.33 -2.86
N HIS A 73 -21.02 27.18 -3.82
CA HIS A 73 -21.86 25.97 -3.92
C HIS A 73 -21.01 24.73 -4.20
N ARG A 74 -19.98 24.84 -5.04
CA ARG A 74 -19.05 23.74 -5.32
C ARG A 74 -18.35 23.24 -4.06
N LEU A 75 -17.82 24.13 -3.21
CA LEU A 75 -17.15 23.75 -1.96
C LEU A 75 -18.11 23.07 -0.96
N GLU A 76 -19.36 23.53 -0.89
CA GLU A 76 -20.39 22.91 -0.05
C GLU A 76 -20.81 21.53 -0.59
N ALA A 77 -21.00 21.39 -1.91
CA ALA A 77 -21.30 20.12 -2.58
C ALA A 77 -20.16 19.11 -2.37
N GLU A 78 -18.90 19.53 -2.51
CA GLU A 78 -17.74 18.68 -2.20
C GLU A 78 -17.69 18.28 -0.72
N ALA A 79 -18.06 19.16 0.22
CA ALA A 79 -18.15 18.80 1.64
C ALA A 79 -19.26 17.77 1.93
N LYS A 80 -20.45 17.93 1.32
CA LYS A 80 -21.57 16.97 1.42
C LYS A 80 -21.20 15.62 0.81
N LEU A 81 -20.64 15.61 -0.40
CA LEU A 81 -20.17 14.42 -1.11
C LEU A 81 -19.11 13.66 -0.30
N ARG A 82 -18.14 14.36 0.31
CA ARG A 82 -17.13 13.74 1.17
C ARG A 82 -17.74 13.04 2.38
N ARG A 83 -18.66 13.68 3.10
CA ARG A 83 -19.38 13.05 4.22
C ARG A 83 -20.20 11.84 3.77
N LYS A 84 -20.85 11.93 2.60
CA LYS A 84 -21.61 10.83 1.99
C LYS A 84 -20.70 9.62 1.71
N ILE A 85 -19.53 9.84 1.10
CA ILE A 85 -18.53 8.78 0.86
C ILE A 85 -17.98 8.25 2.20
N ASP A 86 -17.50 9.12 3.09
CA ASP A 86 -16.91 8.75 4.38
C ASP A 86 -17.86 7.86 5.21
N THR A 87 -19.16 8.18 5.27
CA THR A 87 -20.15 7.42 6.05
C THR A 87 -20.48 6.04 5.49
N ARG A 88 -20.36 5.81 4.17
CA ARG A 88 -20.66 4.50 3.55
C ARG A 88 -19.41 3.64 3.37
N LEU A 89 -18.30 4.25 2.96
CA LEU A 89 -17.10 3.55 2.53
C LEU A 89 -16.16 3.23 3.69
N LEU A 90 -15.85 4.21 4.56
CA LEU A 90 -14.83 4.00 5.60
C LEU A 90 -15.23 2.94 6.64
N PRO A 91 -16.44 2.94 7.25
CA PRO A 91 -16.80 1.94 8.26
C PRO A 91 -16.64 0.51 7.76
N MET A 92 -17.02 0.26 6.50
CA MET A 92 -16.94 -1.07 5.90
C MET A 92 -15.49 -1.52 5.69
N ILE A 93 -14.63 -0.67 5.07
CA ILE A 93 -13.22 -1.04 4.86
C ILE A 93 -12.48 -1.19 6.19
N ILE A 94 -12.75 -0.34 7.19
CA ILE A 94 -12.18 -0.45 8.53
C ILE A 94 -12.61 -1.79 9.17
N LEU A 95 -13.90 -2.14 9.11
CA LEU A 95 -14.39 -3.41 9.66
C LEU A 95 -13.75 -4.62 8.99
N MET A 96 -13.65 -4.61 7.65
CA MET A 96 -12.96 -5.66 6.90
C MET A 96 -11.46 -5.74 7.22
N TYR A 97 -10.79 -4.61 7.49
CA TYR A 97 -9.38 -4.55 7.89
C TYR A 97 -9.15 -4.98 9.35
N ILE A 98 -10.10 -4.71 10.25
CA ILE A 98 -10.15 -5.27 11.61
C ILE A 98 -10.18 -6.80 11.51
N MET A 99 -11.08 -7.36 10.69
CA MET A 99 -11.20 -8.81 10.51
C MET A 99 -9.95 -9.42 9.88
N ASN A 100 -9.37 -8.79 8.84
CA ASN A 100 -8.10 -9.23 8.26
C ASN A 100 -6.95 -9.32 9.28
N TYR A 101 -6.80 -8.32 10.15
CA TYR A 101 -5.78 -8.38 11.22
C TYR A 101 -6.15 -9.34 12.35
N LEU A 102 -7.43 -9.63 12.54
CA LEU A 102 -7.92 -10.53 13.58
C LEU A 102 -7.53 -11.96 13.18
N ASP A 103 -8.00 -12.44 12.03
CA ASP A 103 -7.64 -13.74 11.43
C ASP A 103 -6.11 -14.02 11.46
N ARG A 104 -5.32 -13.00 11.12
CA ARG A 104 -3.85 -13.03 11.17
C ARG A 104 -3.32 -13.22 12.60
N ASN A 105 -3.70 -12.33 13.53
CA ASN A 105 -3.15 -12.25 14.88
C ASN A 105 -3.62 -13.39 15.80
N ASN A 106 -4.75 -14.04 15.49
CA ASN A 106 -5.35 -15.03 16.39
C ASN A 106 -4.43 -16.21 16.71
N ILE A 107 -3.48 -16.57 15.82
CA ILE A 107 -2.47 -17.60 16.13
C ILE A 107 -1.67 -17.29 17.41
N ALA A 108 -1.34 -16.02 17.64
CA ALA A 108 -0.58 -15.57 18.80
C ALA A 108 -1.39 -15.67 20.10
N ALA A 109 -2.70 -15.40 20.01
CA ALA A 109 -3.63 -15.51 21.12
C ALA A 109 -3.95 -16.98 21.43
N VAL A 110 -4.29 -17.78 20.41
CA VAL A 110 -4.62 -19.20 20.59
C VAL A 110 -3.45 -20.10 20.96
N ARG A 111 -2.20 -19.62 20.81
CA ARG A 111 -1.04 -20.27 21.44
C ARG A 111 -1.23 -20.45 22.95
N LEU A 112 -1.86 -19.48 23.61
CA LEU A 112 -2.22 -19.56 25.04
C LEU A 112 -3.50 -20.41 25.30
N ALA A 113 -4.27 -20.76 24.26
CA ALA A 113 -5.45 -21.61 24.33
C ALA A 113 -5.15 -23.09 23.98
N GLY A 114 -3.87 -23.50 24.01
CA GLY A 114 -3.45 -24.90 23.91
C GLY A 114 -3.23 -25.46 22.50
N LEU A 115 -3.24 -24.61 21.45
CA LEU A 115 -2.95 -25.03 20.07
C LEU A 115 -1.60 -25.76 19.95
N GLN A 116 -0.55 -25.26 20.63
CA GLN A 116 0.78 -25.85 20.54
C GLN A 116 0.83 -27.26 21.18
N ASP A 117 0.05 -27.48 22.24
CA ASP A 117 0.03 -28.73 22.99
C ASP A 117 -0.79 -29.81 22.29
N GLU A 118 -1.98 -29.47 21.76
CA GLU A 118 -2.86 -30.46 21.08
C GLU A 118 -2.20 -31.01 19.81
N LEU A 119 -1.61 -30.13 19.00
CA LEU A 119 -0.94 -30.49 17.76
C LEU A 119 0.52 -30.96 17.97
N ASN A 120 0.97 -31.10 19.23
CA ASN A 120 2.32 -31.52 19.62
C ASN A 120 3.46 -30.75 18.90
N LEU A 121 3.26 -29.45 18.67
CA LEU A 121 4.17 -28.64 17.85
C LEU A 121 5.43 -28.24 18.61
N SER A 122 6.59 -28.45 17.98
CA SER A 122 7.83 -27.85 18.45
C SER A 122 7.77 -26.32 18.37
N SER A 123 8.54 -25.62 19.22
CA SER A 123 8.58 -24.16 19.17
C SER A 123 9.00 -23.66 17.78
N THR A 124 9.94 -24.34 17.11
CA THR A 124 10.33 -24.06 15.73
C THR A 124 9.17 -24.25 14.74
N GLN A 125 8.41 -25.35 14.83
CA GLN A 125 7.24 -25.59 13.96
C GLN A 125 6.16 -24.52 14.14
N TYR A 126 5.88 -24.09 15.37
CA TYR A 126 5.00 -22.96 15.62
C TYR A 126 5.52 -21.67 14.94
N GLN A 127 6.82 -21.38 15.03
CA GLN A 127 7.42 -20.21 14.39
C GLN A 127 7.42 -20.28 12.86
N THR A 128 7.61 -21.47 12.28
CA THR A 128 7.41 -21.72 10.84
C THR A 128 5.96 -21.46 10.42
N THR A 129 5.00 -21.82 11.27
CA THR A 129 3.57 -21.58 11.04
C THR A 129 3.21 -20.09 11.02
N VAL A 130 3.85 -19.28 11.87
CA VAL A 130 3.68 -17.81 11.87
C VAL A 130 4.36 -17.18 10.66
N SER A 131 5.60 -17.59 10.34
CA SER A 131 6.39 -16.99 9.25
C SER A 131 5.90 -17.34 7.84
N ILE A 132 5.34 -18.53 7.61
CA ILE A 132 4.90 -18.96 6.27
C ILE A 132 3.75 -18.10 5.69
N LEU A 133 2.96 -17.47 6.56
CA LEU A 133 1.94 -16.49 6.16
C LEU A 133 2.58 -15.32 5.41
N PHE A 134 3.68 -14.78 5.94
CA PHE A 134 4.39 -13.65 5.32
C PHE A 134 5.08 -14.06 4.01
N VAL A 135 5.49 -15.32 3.85
CA VAL A 135 6.02 -15.84 2.58
C VAL A 135 4.93 -15.83 1.49
N GLY A 136 3.74 -16.36 1.80
CA GLY A 136 2.58 -16.30 0.88
C GLY A 136 2.17 -14.87 0.58
N TYR A 137 2.19 -14.01 1.60
CA TYR A 137 1.87 -12.58 1.47
C TYR A 137 2.80 -11.86 0.50
N ILE A 138 4.12 -11.95 0.70
CA ILE A 138 5.12 -11.28 -0.16
C ILE A 138 5.03 -11.78 -1.60
N PHE A 139 4.82 -13.09 -1.81
CA PHE A 139 4.71 -13.67 -3.15
C PHE A 139 3.53 -13.09 -3.95
N MET A 140 2.37 -12.94 -3.31
CA MET A 140 1.15 -12.48 -3.98
C MET A 140 0.96 -10.96 -3.95
N GLN A 141 1.69 -10.21 -3.12
CA GLN A 141 1.56 -8.76 -2.96
C GLN A 141 1.86 -7.95 -4.24
N ILE A 142 2.77 -8.44 -5.09
CA ILE A 142 3.07 -7.79 -6.39
C ILE A 142 2.04 -8.18 -7.46
N PRO A 143 1.75 -9.48 -7.72
CA PRO A 143 0.73 -9.88 -8.70
C PRO A 143 -0.69 -9.38 -8.39
N SER A 144 -1.10 -9.34 -7.12
CA SER A 144 -2.46 -8.92 -6.73
C SER A 144 -2.76 -7.47 -7.11
N ASN A 145 -1.77 -6.58 -7.03
CA ASN A 145 -1.93 -5.17 -7.37
C ASN A 145 -2.21 -4.98 -8.88
N LEU A 146 -1.54 -5.79 -9.72
CA LEU A 146 -1.78 -5.84 -11.17
C LEU A 146 -3.18 -6.42 -11.48
N LEU A 147 -3.61 -7.44 -10.74
CA LEU A 147 -4.94 -8.07 -10.91
C LEU A 147 -6.09 -7.11 -10.52
N LEU A 148 -5.93 -6.30 -9.48
CA LEU A 148 -6.95 -5.32 -9.08
C LEU A 148 -7.11 -4.22 -10.14
N ASN A 149 -6.01 -3.67 -10.64
CA ASN A 149 -6.05 -2.68 -11.72
C ASN A 149 -6.75 -3.24 -12.97
N LYS A 150 -6.49 -4.51 -13.31
CA LYS A 150 -7.09 -5.18 -14.47
C LYS A 150 -8.57 -5.56 -14.27
N THR A 151 -9.03 -5.83 -13.04
CA THR A 151 -10.43 -6.25 -12.79
C THR A 151 -11.41 -5.08 -12.71
N GLY A 152 -10.96 -3.87 -12.38
CA GLY A 152 -11.76 -2.63 -12.49
C GLY A 152 -13.02 -2.53 -11.59
N ARG A 153 -13.29 -3.54 -10.74
CA ARG A 153 -14.45 -3.60 -9.83
C ARG A 153 -14.04 -3.98 -8.40
N PRO A 154 -13.56 -3.01 -7.59
CA PRO A 154 -13.16 -3.26 -6.21
C PRO A 154 -14.28 -3.79 -5.32
N SER A 155 -15.54 -3.42 -5.60
CA SER A 155 -16.75 -3.85 -4.89
C SER A 155 -16.97 -5.37 -4.90
N LEU A 156 -16.52 -6.05 -5.98
CA LEU A 156 -16.58 -7.49 -6.11
C LEU A 156 -15.28 -8.13 -5.63
N TYR A 157 -14.13 -7.56 -5.99
CA TYR A 157 -12.83 -8.14 -5.72
C TYR A 157 -12.51 -8.20 -4.21
N LEU A 158 -12.61 -7.08 -3.48
CA LEU A 158 -12.23 -7.04 -2.06
C LEU A 158 -13.10 -7.96 -1.19
N PRO A 159 -14.45 -8.00 -1.33
CA PRO A 159 -15.28 -8.95 -0.61
C PRO A 159 -15.11 -10.41 -1.05
N SER A 160 -14.82 -10.68 -2.33
CA SER A 160 -14.54 -12.05 -2.80
C SER A 160 -13.28 -12.61 -2.15
N CYS A 161 -12.21 -11.81 -2.09
CA CYS A 161 -11.01 -12.17 -1.31
C CYS A 161 -11.35 -12.42 0.17
N MET A 162 -12.22 -11.59 0.76
CA MET A 162 -12.63 -11.75 2.17
C MET A 162 -13.41 -13.03 2.45
N ILE A 163 -14.32 -13.44 1.56
CA ILE A 163 -14.98 -14.76 1.67
C ILE A 163 -13.91 -15.87 1.64
N ILE A 164 -12.99 -15.82 0.69
CA ILE A 164 -11.98 -16.88 0.52
C ILE A 164 -11.06 -16.96 1.74
N TRP A 165 -10.51 -15.85 2.24
CA TRP A 165 -9.64 -15.88 3.43
C TRP A 165 -10.42 -16.23 4.70
N GLY A 166 -11.68 -15.80 4.84
CA GLY A 166 -12.53 -16.16 5.98
C GLY A 166 -12.83 -17.66 6.04
N ILE A 167 -13.07 -18.30 4.89
CA ILE A 167 -13.22 -19.76 4.78
C ILE A 167 -11.90 -20.48 5.16
N ILE A 168 -10.74 -19.98 4.70
CA ILE A 168 -9.43 -20.56 5.03
C ILE A 168 -9.10 -20.37 6.53
N SER A 169 -9.46 -19.22 7.11
CA SER A 169 -9.33 -18.95 8.54
C SER A 169 -10.17 -19.95 9.35
N GLY A 170 -11.46 -20.09 9.04
CA GLY A 170 -12.33 -21.09 9.66
C GLY A 170 -11.81 -22.53 9.51
N ALA A 171 -11.33 -22.90 8.31
CA ALA A 171 -10.72 -24.20 8.04
C ALA A 171 -9.46 -24.47 8.87
N THR A 172 -8.75 -23.43 9.35
CA THR A 172 -7.61 -23.57 10.25
C THR A 172 -8.01 -24.27 11.56
N GLY A 173 -9.24 -24.03 12.06
CA GLY A 173 -9.80 -24.71 13.24
C GLY A 173 -10.03 -26.22 13.05
N ALA A 174 -10.12 -26.71 11.81
CA ALA A 174 -10.27 -28.13 11.48
C ALA A 174 -8.94 -28.89 11.34
N THR A 175 -7.80 -28.19 11.33
CA THR A 175 -6.48 -28.81 11.11
C THR A 175 -6.08 -29.78 12.22
N GLN A 176 -5.43 -30.89 11.85
CA GLN A 176 -5.03 -31.97 12.78
C GLN A 176 -3.53 -32.24 12.79
N SER A 177 -2.75 -31.48 12.01
CA SER A 177 -1.31 -31.69 11.85
C SER A 177 -0.58 -30.41 11.50
N PHE A 178 0.72 -30.38 11.76
CA PHE A 178 1.62 -29.29 11.34
C PHE A 178 1.50 -28.96 9.84
N GLY A 179 1.45 -29.97 8.98
CA GLY A 179 1.35 -29.77 7.52
C GLY A 179 0.03 -29.10 7.11
N GLY A 180 -1.10 -29.52 7.69
CA GLY A 180 -2.40 -28.89 7.42
C GLY A 180 -2.45 -27.44 7.90
N LEU A 181 -1.88 -27.17 9.07
CA LEU A 181 -1.80 -25.83 9.65
C LEU A 181 -0.91 -24.88 8.82
N VAL A 182 0.25 -25.36 8.36
CA VAL A 182 1.16 -24.63 7.45
C VAL A 182 0.50 -24.35 6.10
N ALA A 183 -0.21 -25.32 5.53
CA ALA A 183 -0.92 -25.14 4.26
C ALA A 183 -2.01 -24.05 4.37
N CYS A 184 -2.86 -24.12 5.39
CA CYS A 184 -3.89 -23.10 5.64
C CYS A 184 -3.25 -21.70 5.80
N ARG A 185 -2.15 -21.60 6.56
CA ARG A 185 -1.43 -20.34 6.82
C ARG A 185 -0.77 -19.74 5.57
N PHE A 186 -0.21 -20.57 4.70
CA PHE A 186 0.34 -20.12 3.42
C PHE A 186 -0.76 -19.57 2.49
N PHE A 187 -1.86 -20.31 2.31
CA PHE A 187 -2.97 -19.86 1.46
C PHE A 187 -3.72 -18.66 2.04
N LEU A 188 -3.83 -18.54 3.37
CA LEU A 188 -4.35 -17.34 4.04
C LEU A 188 -3.50 -16.13 3.65
N GLY A 189 -2.19 -16.19 3.86
CA GLY A 189 -1.26 -15.11 3.50
C GLY A 189 -1.29 -14.76 2.01
N PHE A 190 -1.38 -15.76 1.13
CA PHE A 190 -1.50 -15.59 -0.32
C PHE A 190 -2.74 -14.79 -0.71
N ILE A 191 -3.91 -15.09 -0.13
CA ILE A 191 -5.17 -14.37 -0.44
C ILE A 191 -5.22 -13.00 0.23
N GLU A 192 -4.75 -12.88 1.48
CA GLU A 192 -4.71 -11.60 2.21
C GLU A 192 -3.80 -10.55 1.55
N ALA A 193 -2.76 -10.97 0.82
CA ALA A 193 -1.80 -10.09 0.14
C ALA A 193 -2.43 -8.98 -0.71
N ALA A 194 -3.57 -9.30 -1.30
CA ALA A 194 -4.32 -8.40 -2.17
C ALA A 194 -5.03 -7.27 -1.41
N TYR A 195 -5.39 -7.50 -0.14
CA TYR A 195 -6.36 -6.67 0.56
C TYR A 195 -5.83 -5.29 0.91
N PHE A 196 -4.67 -5.19 1.58
CA PHE A 196 -4.13 -3.90 2.01
C PHE A 196 -3.75 -2.97 0.84
N PRO A 197 -2.96 -3.41 -0.17
CA PRO A 197 -2.71 -2.58 -1.36
C PRO A 197 -4.00 -2.19 -2.08
N GLY A 198 -4.97 -3.11 -2.15
CA GLY A 198 -6.25 -2.87 -2.80
C GLY A 198 -7.12 -1.85 -2.09
N CYS A 199 -7.10 -1.82 -0.75
CA CYS A 199 -7.75 -0.77 0.03
C CYS A 199 -7.12 0.59 -0.20
N LEU A 200 -5.78 0.68 -0.28
CA LEU A 200 -5.09 1.95 -0.57
C LEU A 200 -5.43 2.48 -1.97
N PHE A 201 -5.41 1.60 -2.98
CA PHE A 201 -5.82 1.95 -4.35
C PHE A 201 -7.29 2.39 -4.44
N TYR A 202 -8.17 1.67 -3.74
CA TYR A 202 -9.59 1.99 -3.70
C TYR A 202 -9.85 3.32 -2.98
N LEU A 203 -9.13 3.62 -1.88
CA LEU A 203 -9.17 4.93 -1.24
C LEU A 203 -8.62 6.04 -2.14
N SER A 204 -7.50 5.84 -2.85
CA SER A 204 -6.98 6.85 -3.80
C SER A 204 -7.92 7.08 -4.99
N SER A 205 -8.75 6.10 -5.33
CA SER A 205 -9.79 6.23 -6.37
C SER A 205 -11.01 7.05 -5.91
N TRP A 206 -11.10 7.37 -4.62
CA TRP A 206 -12.23 8.11 -4.04
C TRP A 206 -11.83 9.43 -3.39
N TYR A 207 -10.58 9.59 -2.91
CA TYR A 207 -10.13 10.75 -2.12
C TYR A 207 -8.97 11.49 -2.79
N THR A 208 -8.97 12.82 -2.65
CA THR A 208 -7.85 13.68 -3.08
C THR A 208 -6.61 13.44 -2.21
N ARG A 209 -5.42 13.83 -2.69
CA ARG A 209 -4.13 13.69 -1.98
C ARG A 209 -4.16 14.33 -0.59
N LYS A 210 -4.86 15.46 -0.44
CA LYS A 210 -5.06 16.16 0.85
C LYS A 210 -5.95 15.39 1.83
N GLU A 211 -6.87 14.58 1.32
CA GLU A 211 -7.82 13.80 2.13
C GLU A 211 -7.29 12.39 2.47
N LEU A 212 -6.52 11.80 1.55
CA LEU A 212 -6.09 10.40 1.58
C LEU A 212 -5.19 10.04 2.78
N GLY A 213 -4.33 10.95 3.23
CA GLY A 213 -3.43 10.72 4.37
C GLY A 213 -4.19 10.35 5.64
N PHE A 214 -5.15 11.20 6.04
CA PHE A 214 -6.01 10.95 7.19
C PHE A 214 -6.85 9.67 7.04
N ARG A 215 -7.46 9.41 5.87
CA ARG A 215 -8.23 8.17 5.64
C ARG A 215 -7.35 6.91 5.72
N THR A 216 -6.09 7.01 5.30
CA THR A 216 -5.11 5.91 5.41
C THR A 216 -4.75 5.64 6.88
N ALA A 217 -4.57 6.68 7.69
CA ALA A 217 -4.37 6.54 9.14
C ALA A 217 -5.60 5.94 9.84
N VAL A 218 -6.81 6.38 9.44
CA VAL A 218 -8.09 5.80 9.91
C VAL A 218 -8.16 4.31 9.58
N LEU A 219 -7.88 3.91 8.33
CA LEU A 219 -7.82 2.51 7.93
C LEU A 219 -6.82 1.75 8.80
N TYR A 220 -5.59 2.27 8.93
CA TYR A 220 -4.53 1.59 9.67
C TYR A 220 -4.89 1.37 11.15
N SER A 221 -5.66 2.27 11.76
CA SER A 221 -6.16 2.09 13.14
C SER A 221 -6.96 0.80 13.34
N GLY A 222 -7.58 0.26 12.29
CA GLY A 222 -8.28 -1.03 12.32
C GLY A 222 -7.37 -2.20 12.73
N SER A 223 -6.08 -2.16 12.37
CA SER A 223 -5.10 -3.18 12.80
C SER A 223 -4.84 -3.16 14.31
N LEU A 224 -4.79 -1.95 14.90
CA LEU A 224 -4.58 -1.74 16.33
C LEU A 224 -5.85 -2.08 17.12
N ILE A 225 -7.01 -1.68 16.63
CA ILE A 225 -8.33 -2.05 17.17
C ILE A 225 -8.47 -3.59 17.17
N SER A 226 -8.09 -4.24 16.08
CA SER A 226 -8.06 -5.71 16.00
C SER A 226 -7.15 -6.35 17.05
N GLY A 227 -5.94 -5.80 17.26
CA GLY A 227 -5.05 -6.24 18.35
C GLY A 227 -5.66 -6.10 19.74
N ALA A 228 -6.43 -5.03 20.00
CA ALA A 228 -7.14 -4.82 21.26
C ALA A 228 -8.28 -5.84 21.46
N PHE A 229 -9.17 -5.98 20.47
CA PHE A 229 -10.38 -6.80 20.59
C PHE A 229 -10.14 -8.30 20.37
N GLY A 230 -9.21 -8.70 19.51
CA GLY A 230 -8.90 -10.12 19.26
C GLY A 230 -8.42 -10.86 20.51
N GLY A 231 -7.66 -10.17 21.38
CA GLY A 231 -7.31 -10.68 22.70
C GLY A 231 -8.54 -10.91 23.60
N LEU A 232 -9.48 -9.95 23.62
CA LEU A 232 -10.73 -10.05 24.39
C LEU A 232 -11.65 -11.16 23.86
N VAL A 233 -11.82 -11.27 22.54
CA VAL A 233 -12.61 -12.31 21.87
C VAL A 233 -12.02 -13.70 22.16
N THR A 234 -10.72 -13.87 21.96
CA THR A 234 -10.03 -15.12 22.31
C THR A 234 -10.17 -15.44 23.79
N ALA A 235 -10.06 -14.45 24.69
CA ALA A 235 -10.23 -14.66 26.14
C ALA A 235 -11.63 -15.14 26.51
N GLY A 236 -12.68 -14.56 25.90
CA GLY A 236 -14.07 -14.98 26.10
C GLY A 236 -14.31 -16.42 25.62
N ILE A 237 -13.93 -16.73 24.38
CA ILE A 237 -14.07 -18.08 23.81
C ILE A 237 -13.27 -19.11 24.65
N THR A 238 -12.03 -18.78 25.05
CA THR A 238 -11.19 -19.64 25.90
C THR A 238 -11.78 -19.88 27.29
N SER A 239 -12.54 -18.92 27.84
CA SER A 239 -13.15 -19.05 29.17
C SER A 239 -14.43 -19.89 29.16
N ASN A 240 -15.14 -19.96 28.02
CA ASN A 240 -16.51 -20.46 27.95
C ASN A 240 -16.71 -21.67 27.02
N MET A 241 -15.77 -21.96 26.11
CA MET A 241 -15.96 -22.96 25.05
C MET A 241 -14.93 -24.11 25.04
N ASP A 242 -14.01 -24.19 26.00
CA ASP A 242 -13.06 -25.31 26.06
C ASP A 242 -13.76 -26.64 26.37
N GLY A 243 -13.56 -27.65 25.52
CA GLY A 243 -14.23 -28.94 25.60
C GLY A 243 -15.66 -28.98 25.02
N THR A 244 -16.22 -27.84 24.59
CA THR A 244 -17.57 -27.81 23.99
C THR A 244 -17.60 -28.57 22.66
N HIS A 245 -18.57 -29.47 22.51
CA HIS A 245 -18.65 -30.46 21.43
C HIS A 245 -17.37 -31.31 21.23
N GLY A 246 -16.55 -31.48 22.28
CA GLY A 246 -15.30 -32.24 22.21
C GLY A 246 -14.14 -31.50 21.52
N LEU A 247 -14.29 -30.21 21.22
CA LEU A 247 -13.26 -29.37 20.63
C LEU A 247 -12.62 -28.48 21.70
N ARG A 248 -11.29 -28.28 21.62
CA ARG A 248 -10.61 -27.27 22.45
C ARG A 248 -10.94 -25.86 21.98
N ALA A 249 -10.90 -24.90 22.90
CA ALA A 249 -11.34 -23.52 22.65
C ALA A 249 -10.62 -22.84 21.46
N TRP A 250 -9.35 -23.15 21.19
CA TRP A 250 -8.62 -22.56 20.06
C TRP A 250 -9.25 -22.86 18.69
N ARG A 251 -9.94 -24.00 18.54
CA ARG A 251 -10.63 -24.36 17.30
C ARG A 251 -11.87 -23.48 17.12
N TRP A 252 -12.60 -23.23 18.20
CA TRP A 252 -13.77 -22.35 18.23
C TRP A 252 -13.43 -20.91 17.90
N VAL A 253 -12.25 -20.41 18.32
CA VAL A 253 -11.75 -19.08 17.94
C VAL A 253 -11.74 -18.94 16.41
N PHE A 254 -10.98 -19.77 15.69
CA PHE A 254 -10.94 -19.76 14.23
C PHE A 254 -12.30 -19.99 13.55
N ILE A 255 -13.12 -20.92 14.05
CA ILE A 255 -14.43 -21.24 13.45
C ILE A 255 -15.38 -20.04 13.55
N ILE A 256 -15.51 -19.45 14.74
CA ILE A 256 -16.44 -18.34 14.99
C ILE A 256 -16.00 -17.10 14.20
N GLU A 257 -14.71 -16.77 14.26
CA GLU A 257 -14.16 -15.58 13.61
C GLU A 257 -14.20 -15.72 12.09
N GLY A 258 -13.83 -16.89 11.53
CA GLY A 258 -13.96 -17.16 10.09
C GLY A 258 -15.40 -17.05 9.59
N VAL A 259 -16.38 -17.54 10.35
CA VAL A 259 -17.82 -17.36 10.02
C VAL A 259 -18.22 -15.89 10.06
N ILE A 260 -17.81 -15.13 11.09
CA ILE A 260 -18.09 -13.69 11.19
C ILE A 260 -17.45 -12.93 10.01
N THR A 261 -16.20 -13.25 9.64
CA THR A 261 -15.49 -12.71 8.49
C THR A 261 -16.28 -12.96 7.19
N VAL A 262 -16.78 -14.19 6.96
CA VAL A 262 -17.59 -14.50 5.77
C VAL A 262 -18.93 -13.75 5.77
N VAL A 263 -19.64 -13.67 6.90
CA VAL A 263 -20.90 -12.92 7.00
C VAL A 263 -20.70 -11.44 6.70
N ILE A 264 -19.64 -10.84 7.23
CA ILE A 264 -19.27 -9.44 6.96
C ILE A 264 -18.87 -9.26 5.49
N ALA A 265 -18.16 -10.21 4.89
CA ALA A 265 -17.86 -10.19 3.46
C ALA A 265 -19.13 -10.19 2.60
N CYS A 266 -20.12 -11.02 2.94
CA CYS A 266 -21.41 -11.05 2.26
C CYS A 266 -22.15 -9.69 2.35
N THR A 267 -22.11 -9.00 3.49
CA THR A 267 -22.71 -7.64 3.59
C THR A 267 -21.90 -6.59 2.84
N ALA A 268 -20.58 -6.75 2.75
CA ALA A 268 -19.69 -5.83 2.04
C ALA A 268 -20.06 -5.65 0.55
N PHE A 269 -20.50 -6.71 -0.13
CA PHE A 269 -20.95 -6.66 -1.54
C PHE A 269 -22.09 -5.66 -1.79
N PHE A 270 -22.95 -5.40 -0.80
CA PHE A 270 -24.07 -4.47 -0.91
C PHE A 270 -23.70 -3.05 -0.43
N ILE A 271 -22.71 -2.94 0.46
CA ILE A 271 -22.32 -1.68 1.09
C ILE A 271 -21.24 -0.96 0.27
N ILE A 272 -20.22 -1.66 -0.23
CA ILE A 272 -19.08 -1.06 -0.94
C ILE A 272 -19.51 -0.61 -2.36
N PRO A 273 -19.42 0.68 -2.70
CA PRO A 273 -19.73 1.16 -4.05
C PRO A 273 -18.64 0.78 -5.06
N ASP A 274 -19.01 0.67 -6.34
CA ASP A 274 -18.03 0.65 -7.43
C ASP A 274 -17.31 2.01 -7.61
N MET A 275 -16.32 2.07 -8.50
CA MET A 275 -15.55 3.30 -8.80
C MET A 275 -16.46 4.52 -9.08
N PRO A 276 -15.98 5.77 -8.86
CA PRO A 276 -16.79 6.97 -9.06
C PRO A 276 -17.48 7.02 -10.43
N ARG A 277 -16.82 6.62 -11.51
CA ARG A 277 -17.39 6.63 -12.87
C ARG A 277 -18.52 5.59 -13.07
N THR A 278 -18.51 4.48 -12.34
CA THR A 278 -19.40 3.31 -12.56
C THR A 278 -20.45 3.09 -11.46
N THR A 279 -20.35 3.79 -10.33
CA THR A 279 -21.34 3.67 -9.24
C THR A 279 -22.73 4.16 -9.65
N LYS A 280 -23.77 3.42 -9.24
CA LYS A 280 -25.19 3.76 -9.46
C LYS A 280 -25.84 4.52 -8.29
N TRP A 281 -25.07 4.79 -7.23
CA TRP A 281 -25.59 5.36 -5.97
C TRP A 281 -25.46 6.88 -5.87
N LEU A 282 -24.54 7.48 -6.64
CA LEU A 282 -24.42 8.93 -6.74
C LEU A 282 -25.35 9.48 -7.82
N SER A 283 -25.84 10.71 -7.62
CA SER A 283 -26.49 11.45 -8.70
C SER A 283 -25.47 11.79 -9.81
N GLU A 284 -25.96 12.15 -11.00
CA GLU A 284 -25.06 12.51 -12.11
C GLU A 284 -24.16 13.71 -11.79
N GLU A 285 -24.71 14.70 -11.08
CA GLU A 285 -23.99 15.86 -10.56
C GLU A 285 -22.89 15.45 -9.56
N GLU A 286 -23.23 14.63 -8.57
CA GLU A 286 -22.27 14.09 -7.60
C GLU A 286 -21.19 13.23 -8.28
N ARG A 287 -21.54 12.49 -9.33
CA ARG A 287 -20.64 11.63 -10.10
C ARG A 287 -19.63 12.43 -10.92
N GLN A 288 -20.10 13.49 -11.59
CA GLN A 288 -19.24 14.42 -12.33
C GLN A 288 -18.31 15.17 -11.37
N LEU A 289 -18.83 15.67 -10.23
CA LEU A 289 -18.03 16.33 -9.20
C LEU A 289 -17.00 15.38 -8.56
N ALA A 290 -17.39 14.14 -8.25
CA ALA A 290 -16.50 13.11 -7.69
C ALA A 290 -15.36 12.76 -8.64
N THR A 291 -15.62 12.73 -9.95
CA THR A 291 -14.61 12.42 -10.96
C THR A 291 -13.71 13.64 -11.22
N TYR A 292 -14.30 14.82 -11.42
CA TYR A 292 -13.56 16.04 -11.76
C TYR A 292 -12.58 16.46 -10.67
N ARG A 293 -12.98 16.44 -9.40
CA ARG A 293 -12.11 16.80 -8.26
C ARG A 293 -10.86 15.93 -8.13
N LEU A 294 -10.92 14.68 -8.60
CA LEU A 294 -9.78 13.76 -8.58
C LEU A 294 -8.82 14.08 -9.72
N ILE A 295 -9.32 14.32 -10.93
CA ILE A 295 -8.48 14.67 -12.09
C ILE A 295 -7.83 16.06 -11.88
N GLU A 296 -8.56 17.00 -11.28
CA GLU A 296 -8.04 18.34 -10.90
C GLU A 296 -6.92 18.27 -9.85
N ASP A 297 -7.01 17.38 -8.85
CA ASP A 297 -5.97 17.17 -7.82
C ASP A 297 -4.76 16.35 -8.33
N VAL A 298 -4.96 15.46 -9.30
CA VAL A 298 -3.88 14.66 -9.88
C VAL A 298 -3.06 15.46 -10.90
N GLY A 299 -3.72 16.21 -11.78
CA GLY A 299 -3.16 17.04 -12.85
C GLY A 299 -3.06 16.35 -14.22
N GLU A 300 -3.23 15.03 -14.26
CA GLU A 300 -3.37 14.16 -15.43
C GLU A 300 -4.32 13.01 -15.04
N ASP A 301 -4.92 12.31 -16.00
CA ASP A 301 -5.74 11.13 -15.70
C ASP A 301 -4.80 9.93 -15.45
N ASP A 302 -4.55 9.57 -14.17
CA ASP A 302 -3.63 8.48 -13.76
C ASP A 302 -3.95 7.13 -14.45
N TRP A 303 -5.16 6.97 -14.99
CA TRP A 303 -5.62 5.81 -15.76
C TRP A 303 -5.05 5.71 -17.17
N THR A 304 -4.91 6.82 -17.91
CA THR A 304 -4.38 6.78 -19.29
C THR A 304 -2.87 6.54 -19.34
N SER A 305 -2.17 6.87 -18.26
CA SER A 305 -0.71 6.73 -18.14
C SER A 305 -0.25 5.32 -17.71
N ALA A 306 -1.18 4.44 -17.36
CA ALA A 306 -0.87 3.05 -16.99
C ALA A 306 -0.46 2.19 -18.21
N GLU A 307 -0.93 2.53 -19.41
CA GLU A 307 -0.52 1.86 -20.66
C GLU A 307 0.82 2.38 -21.20
N SER A 308 1.23 3.61 -20.85
CA SER A 308 2.42 4.25 -21.44
C SER A 308 3.75 3.95 -20.71
N GLN A 309 3.72 3.37 -19.51
CA GLN A 309 4.92 3.11 -18.70
C GLN A 309 4.86 1.76 -17.95
N SER A 310 5.65 0.79 -18.42
CA SER A 310 5.74 -0.55 -17.80
C SER A 310 6.17 -0.50 -16.32
N PHE A 311 5.53 -1.33 -15.48
CA PHE A 311 5.88 -1.51 -14.06
C PHE A 311 7.38 -1.78 -13.85
N PHE A 312 8.01 -2.56 -14.75
CA PHE A 312 9.45 -2.85 -14.70
C PHE A 312 10.32 -1.62 -14.96
N HIS A 313 9.86 -0.69 -15.80
CA HIS A 313 10.54 0.60 -15.99
C HIS A 313 10.44 1.45 -14.71
N GLY A 314 9.24 1.54 -14.12
CA GLY A 314 9.03 2.18 -12.81
C GLY A 314 9.91 1.58 -11.70
N LEU A 315 10.04 0.26 -11.65
CA LEU A 315 10.91 -0.44 -10.70
C LEU A 315 12.40 -0.13 -10.93
N LYS A 316 12.87 -0.10 -12.18
CA LYS A 316 14.25 0.29 -12.51
C LYS A 316 14.55 1.72 -12.04
N LEU A 317 13.64 2.67 -12.29
CA LEU A 317 13.78 4.05 -11.82
C LEU A 317 13.70 4.17 -10.29
N ALA A 318 12.95 3.29 -9.62
CA ALA A 318 12.88 3.24 -8.16
C ALA A 318 14.19 2.75 -7.53
N LEU A 319 14.79 1.70 -8.09
CA LEU A 319 16.04 1.09 -7.61
C LEU A 319 17.26 2.00 -7.80
N LEU A 320 17.25 2.90 -8.79
CA LEU A 320 18.30 3.89 -8.99
C LEU A 320 18.21 5.09 -8.02
N ASP A 321 17.09 5.26 -7.32
CA ASP A 321 16.86 6.41 -6.45
C ASP A 321 17.30 6.12 -5.00
N ILE A 322 18.34 6.82 -4.53
CA ILE A 322 18.87 6.68 -3.17
C ILE A 322 17.81 6.91 -2.08
N LYS A 323 16.78 7.73 -2.35
CA LYS A 323 15.67 7.95 -1.42
C LYS A 323 14.89 6.66 -1.18
N THR A 324 14.67 5.85 -2.22
CA THR A 324 14.00 4.54 -2.11
C THR A 324 14.73 3.64 -1.11
N TRP A 325 16.06 3.56 -1.18
CA TRP A 325 16.86 2.73 -0.27
C TRP A 325 16.82 3.22 1.18
N ILE A 326 16.92 4.53 1.40
CA ILE A 326 16.80 5.13 2.76
C ILE A 326 15.43 4.81 3.36
N LEU A 327 14.36 5.04 2.59
CA LEU A 327 12.98 4.78 2.96
C LEU A 327 12.69 3.28 3.15
N MET A 328 13.33 2.41 2.35
CA MET A 328 13.22 0.95 2.46
C MET A 328 13.84 0.43 3.76
N ILE A 329 15.06 0.87 4.10
CA ILE A 329 15.73 0.45 5.34
C ILE A 329 14.98 1.01 6.55
N MET A 330 14.48 2.26 6.49
CA MET A 330 13.61 2.82 7.51
C MET A 330 12.33 1.98 7.69
N GLY A 331 11.64 1.63 6.60
CA GLY A 331 10.44 0.80 6.63
C GLY A 331 10.69 -0.59 7.22
N LEU A 332 11.74 -1.27 6.76
CA LEU A 332 12.18 -2.57 7.26
C LEU A 332 12.49 -2.53 8.76
N ALA A 333 13.19 -1.48 9.19
CA ALA A 333 13.57 -1.29 10.58
C ALA A 333 12.34 -1.07 11.48
N ILE A 334 11.39 -0.22 11.08
CA ILE A 334 10.15 0.02 11.86
C ILE A 334 9.27 -1.25 11.89
N VAL A 335 9.09 -1.95 10.77
CA VAL A 335 8.28 -3.19 10.74
C VAL A 335 8.95 -4.30 11.56
N SER A 336 10.28 -4.37 11.59
CA SER A 336 11.00 -5.28 12.49
C SER A 336 10.66 -4.97 13.95
N SER A 337 10.80 -3.73 14.42
CA SER A 337 10.44 -3.36 15.79
C SER A 337 8.95 -3.56 16.09
N ALA A 338 8.09 -3.44 15.08
CA ALA A 338 6.65 -3.66 15.20
C ALA A 338 6.30 -5.15 15.36
N SER A 339 7.18 -6.06 14.93
CA SER A 339 6.97 -7.52 14.99
C SER A 339 6.70 -8.05 16.40
N VAL A 340 7.08 -7.30 17.43
CA VAL A 340 6.71 -7.49 18.84
C VAL A 340 5.20 -7.73 19.04
N THR A 341 4.33 -7.15 18.19
CA THR A 341 2.87 -7.36 18.27
C THR A 341 2.44 -8.79 17.96
N ASN A 342 3.11 -9.46 17.01
CA ASN A 342 2.88 -10.87 16.65
C ASN A 342 3.11 -11.83 17.83
N PHE A 343 3.83 -11.39 18.87
CA PHE A 343 4.15 -12.18 20.07
C PHE A 343 3.69 -11.51 21.37
N PHE A 344 2.89 -10.45 21.28
CA PHE A 344 2.53 -9.63 22.44
C PHE A 344 1.80 -10.39 23.55
N PRO A 345 0.84 -11.31 23.28
CA PRO A 345 0.27 -12.16 24.33
C PRO A 345 1.31 -13.04 25.03
N THR A 346 2.32 -13.52 24.30
CA THR A 346 3.46 -14.28 24.87
C THR A 346 4.34 -13.38 25.74
N ILE A 347 4.57 -12.13 25.36
CA ILE A 347 5.33 -11.15 26.14
C ILE A 347 4.58 -10.82 27.44
N VAL A 348 3.29 -10.48 27.38
CA VAL A 348 2.46 -10.19 28.55
C VAL A 348 2.31 -11.42 29.46
N LYS A 349 2.37 -12.64 28.92
CA LYS A 349 2.37 -13.89 29.72
C LYS A 349 3.55 -13.97 30.70
N THR A 350 4.69 -13.34 30.40
CA THR A 350 5.86 -13.31 31.29
C THR A 350 5.64 -12.57 32.61
N LEU A 351 4.54 -11.80 32.74
CA LEU A 351 4.12 -11.20 34.01
C LEU A 351 3.54 -12.21 35.01
N GLY A 352 3.33 -13.47 34.61
CA GLY A 352 2.89 -14.55 35.51
C GLY A 352 1.38 -14.69 35.70
N TYR A 353 0.56 -13.91 35.00
CA TYR A 353 -0.91 -13.98 35.09
C TYR A 353 -1.51 -15.23 34.38
N THR A 354 -2.76 -15.55 34.70
CA THR A 354 -3.56 -16.58 34.01
C THR A 354 -3.83 -16.21 32.55
N ASN A 355 -4.03 -17.19 31.65
CA ASN A 355 -4.12 -16.95 30.20
C ASN A 355 -5.20 -15.90 29.84
N VAL A 356 -6.37 -15.99 30.47
CA VAL A 356 -7.46 -15.01 30.32
C VAL A 356 -7.00 -13.62 30.76
N LYS A 357 -6.45 -13.45 31.97
CA LYS A 357 -5.95 -12.15 32.45
C LYS A 357 -4.82 -11.60 31.57
N THR A 358 -3.94 -12.45 31.05
CA THR A 358 -2.90 -12.07 30.08
C THR A 358 -3.50 -11.49 28.81
N LEU A 359 -4.52 -12.12 28.24
CA LEU A 359 -5.21 -11.64 27.03
C LEU A 359 -6.05 -10.37 27.28
N LEU A 360 -6.58 -10.17 28.50
CA LEU A 360 -7.21 -8.90 28.88
C LEU A 360 -6.16 -7.77 28.97
N LEU A 361 -4.99 -8.06 29.53
CA LEU A 361 -3.90 -7.08 29.71
C LEU A 361 -3.21 -6.66 28.40
N THR A 362 -3.41 -7.36 27.29
CA THR A 362 -2.94 -6.92 25.96
C THR A 362 -3.78 -5.80 25.36
N ALA A 363 -5.04 -5.61 25.78
CA ALA A 363 -5.93 -4.63 25.16
C ALA A 363 -5.57 -3.15 25.43
N PRO A 364 -5.23 -2.72 26.67
CA PRO A 364 -4.92 -1.31 26.94
C PRO A 364 -3.72 -0.72 26.16
N PRO A 365 -2.60 -1.45 25.94
CA PRO A 365 -1.52 -0.99 25.05
C PRO A 365 -1.97 -0.68 23.61
N TYR A 366 -2.84 -1.50 23.04
CA TYR A 366 -3.39 -1.27 21.70
C TYR A 366 -4.36 -0.09 21.66
N VAL A 367 -5.22 0.08 22.68
CA VAL A 367 -6.11 1.24 22.78
C VAL A 367 -5.31 2.55 22.89
N LEU A 368 -4.23 2.55 23.69
CA LEU A 368 -3.31 3.68 23.77
C LEU A 368 -2.65 3.96 22.41
N ALA A 369 -2.22 2.92 21.69
CA ALA A 369 -1.64 3.04 20.35
C ALA A 369 -2.63 3.64 19.33
N VAL A 370 -3.93 3.32 19.40
CA VAL A 370 -4.95 3.97 18.56
C VAL A 370 -4.98 5.48 18.85
N ILE A 371 -5.08 5.87 20.11
CA ILE A 371 -5.18 7.28 20.54
C ILE A 371 -3.92 8.07 20.12
N THR A 372 -2.73 7.55 20.41
CA THR A 372 -1.47 8.23 20.07
C THR A 372 -1.25 8.32 18.57
N THR A 373 -1.59 7.27 17.81
CA THR A 373 -1.49 7.26 16.35
C THR A 373 -2.38 8.33 15.72
N TYR A 374 -3.63 8.45 16.17
CA TYR A 374 -4.55 9.49 15.68
C TYR A 374 -4.05 10.90 16.00
N ALA A 375 -3.66 11.17 17.26
CA ALA A 375 -3.16 12.48 17.67
C ALA A 375 -1.88 12.88 16.91
N ASN A 376 -0.95 11.94 16.73
CA ASN A 376 0.30 12.15 16.03
C ASN A 376 0.11 12.37 14.52
N ALA A 377 -0.74 11.56 13.87
CA ALA A 377 -1.04 11.72 12.45
C ALA A 377 -1.75 13.05 12.15
N TRP A 378 -2.74 13.42 12.97
CA TRP A 378 -3.43 14.71 12.86
C TRP A 378 -2.48 15.90 13.03
N HIS A 379 -1.56 15.84 14.00
CA HIS A 379 -0.56 16.89 14.20
C HIS A 379 0.46 16.94 13.04
N ALA A 380 0.95 15.79 12.57
CA ALA A 380 1.90 15.70 11.45
C ALA A 380 1.30 16.23 10.12
N ASP A 381 0.01 15.99 9.88
CA ASP A 381 -0.70 16.54 8.73
C ASP A 381 -0.94 18.06 8.86
N ARG A 382 -1.08 18.57 10.10
CA ARG A 382 -1.26 20.01 10.37
C ARG A 382 0.06 20.80 10.30
N THR A 383 1.17 20.24 10.78
CA THR A 383 2.48 20.92 10.79
C THR A 383 3.25 20.73 9.50
N GLY A 384 3.02 19.63 8.77
CA GLY A 384 3.81 19.24 7.61
C GLY A 384 5.18 18.62 7.95
N GLU A 385 5.62 18.72 9.20
CA GLU A 385 6.82 18.02 9.71
C GLU A 385 6.52 16.51 9.82
N ARG A 386 7.39 15.69 9.27
CA ARG A 386 7.30 14.21 9.29
C ARG A 386 8.39 13.60 10.15
N PHE A 387 9.61 14.15 10.13
CA PHE A 387 10.73 13.61 10.91
C PHE A 387 10.43 13.48 12.41
N TYR A 388 10.01 14.57 13.08
CA TYR A 388 9.78 14.54 14.53
C TYR A 388 8.65 13.59 14.93
N HIS A 389 7.63 13.50 14.09
CA HIS A 389 6.48 12.61 14.26
C HIS A 389 6.80 11.12 14.06
N ILE A 390 7.98 10.79 13.51
CA ILE A 390 8.51 9.43 13.41
C ILE A 390 9.55 9.19 14.51
N ALA A 391 10.49 10.12 14.69
CA ALA A 391 11.60 9.97 15.62
C ALA A 391 11.17 9.96 17.10
N ILE A 392 10.28 10.87 17.52
CA ILE A 392 9.88 10.98 18.93
C ILE A 392 9.15 9.71 19.43
N PRO A 393 8.15 9.15 18.71
CA PRO A 393 7.55 7.88 19.11
C PRO A 393 8.55 6.73 19.16
N LEU A 394 9.45 6.62 18.17
CA LEU A 394 10.46 5.56 18.15
C LEU A 394 11.44 5.69 19.32
N CYS A 395 11.80 6.90 19.76
CA CYS A 395 12.58 7.11 20.99
C CYS A 395 11.85 6.58 22.24
N VAL A 396 10.53 6.78 22.32
CA VAL A 396 9.70 6.19 23.40
C VAL A 396 9.67 4.67 23.29
N GLY A 397 9.58 4.12 22.07
CA GLY A 397 9.69 2.68 21.81
C GLY A 397 11.02 2.10 22.28
N VAL A 398 12.16 2.73 21.92
CA VAL A 398 13.51 2.38 22.39
C VAL A 398 13.59 2.36 23.92
N ALA A 399 13.14 3.43 24.58
CA ALA A 399 13.13 3.50 26.04
C ALA A 399 12.27 2.40 26.67
N ALA A 400 11.13 2.08 26.06
CA ALA A 400 10.23 1.01 26.52
C ALA A 400 10.84 -0.39 26.32
N PHE A 401 11.50 -0.66 25.19
CA PHE A 401 12.20 -1.92 24.97
C PHE A 401 13.34 -2.12 25.99
N ILE A 402 14.14 -1.08 26.25
CA ILE A 402 15.20 -1.11 27.27
C ILE A 402 14.61 -1.36 28.66
N LEU A 403 13.55 -0.65 29.05
CA LEU A 403 12.90 -0.81 30.36
C LEU A 403 12.32 -2.22 30.55
N CYS A 404 11.69 -2.79 29.51
CA CYS A 404 11.12 -4.14 29.53
C CYS A 404 12.19 -5.25 29.60
N ALA A 405 13.37 -5.01 29.01
CA ALA A 405 14.50 -5.93 29.03
C ALA A 405 15.32 -5.85 30.34
N ALA A 406 15.44 -4.65 30.93
CA ALA A 406 16.26 -4.41 32.12
C ALA A 406 15.55 -4.69 33.45
N THR A 407 14.21 -4.73 33.49
CA THR A 407 13.44 -4.84 34.74
C THR A 407 12.62 -6.12 34.86
N HIS A 408 12.82 -6.85 35.96
CA HIS A 408 12.02 -8.03 36.31
C HIS A 408 10.78 -7.72 37.18
N SER A 409 10.66 -6.52 37.74
CA SER A 409 9.48 -6.09 38.51
C SER A 409 8.25 -5.89 37.63
N THR A 410 7.10 -6.38 38.06
CA THR A 410 5.86 -6.43 37.26
C THR A 410 5.36 -5.04 36.83
N ALA A 411 5.39 -4.04 37.72
CA ALA A 411 4.80 -2.73 37.43
C ALA A 411 5.60 -1.91 36.38
N PRO A 412 6.93 -1.71 36.51
CA PRO A 412 7.70 -1.02 35.47
C PRO A 412 7.68 -1.78 34.13
N ARG A 413 7.67 -3.12 34.17
CA ARG A 413 7.62 -3.96 32.98
C ARG A 413 6.27 -3.87 32.26
N TYR A 414 5.15 -3.74 32.97
CA TYR A 414 3.85 -3.46 32.34
C TYR A 414 3.75 -2.04 31.79
N VAL A 415 4.31 -1.03 32.48
CA VAL A 415 4.43 0.34 31.93
C VAL A 415 5.25 0.34 30.64
N ALA A 416 6.33 -0.45 30.57
CA ALA A 416 7.07 -0.64 29.33
C ALA A 416 6.20 -1.26 28.22
N MET A 417 5.48 -2.35 28.51
CA MET A 417 4.55 -2.98 27.55
C MET A 417 3.45 -2.02 27.05
N MET A 418 2.95 -1.14 27.92
CA MET A 418 2.00 -0.06 27.56
C MET A 418 2.60 0.94 26.56
N LEU A 419 3.91 1.21 26.63
CA LEU A 419 4.60 2.19 25.78
C LEU A 419 5.22 1.59 24.50
N MET A 420 5.53 0.28 24.49
CA MET A 420 6.14 -0.42 23.34
C MET A 420 5.28 -0.31 22.06
N VAL A 421 4.01 -0.71 22.14
CA VAL A 421 3.10 -0.71 20.98
C VAL A 421 2.84 0.71 20.43
N PRO A 422 2.42 1.71 21.24
CA PRO A 422 2.26 3.08 20.74
C PRO A 422 3.56 3.66 20.21
N GLY A 423 4.71 3.42 20.87
CA GLY A 423 6.00 3.97 20.46
C GLY A 423 6.37 3.60 19.01
N VAL A 424 6.17 2.35 18.60
CA VAL A 424 6.48 1.93 17.23
C VAL A 424 5.39 2.33 16.24
N TYR A 425 4.12 2.02 16.53
CA TYR A 425 3.03 2.18 15.56
C TYR A 425 2.70 3.64 15.24
N THR A 426 2.83 4.52 16.24
CA THR A 426 2.58 5.97 16.08
C THR A 426 3.56 6.60 15.09
N GLY A 427 4.81 6.12 15.03
CA GLY A 427 5.80 6.51 14.03
C GLY A 427 5.59 5.80 12.68
N TYR A 428 5.22 4.53 12.68
CA TYR A 428 5.01 3.74 11.46
C TYR A 428 3.96 4.36 10.52
N VAL A 429 2.79 4.76 11.04
CA VAL A 429 1.71 5.33 10.23
C VAL A 429 2.13 6.64 9.55
N VAL A 430 2.90 7.49 10.24
CA VAL A 430 3.45 8.71 9.65
C VAL A 430 4.56 8.40 8.65
N SER A 431 5.37 7.35 8.89
CA SER A 431 6.39 6.92 7.91
C SER A 431 5.79 6.44 6.60
N LEU A 432 4.66 5.71 6.62
CA LEU A 432 3.95 5.31 5.39
C LEU A 432 3.53 6.51 4.55
N ALA A 433 2.98 7.54 5.19
CA ALA A 433 2.62 8.79 4.52
C ALA A 433 3.87 9.52 3.97
N TRP A 434 4.97 9.53 4.72
CA TRP A 434 6.23 10.16 4.28
C TRP A 434 6.87 9.45 3.10
N ILE A 435 6.97 8.11 3.14
CA ILE A 435 7.45 7.28 2.02
C ILE A 435 6.66 7.61 0.75
N SER A 436 5.33 7.66 0.87
CA SER A 436 4.44 7.96 -0.26
C SER A 436 4.62 9.37 -0.84
N ASN A 437 5.00 10.35 -0.01
CA ASN A 437 5.17 11.76 -0.43
C ASN A 437 6.60 12.10 -0.89
N SER A 438 7.61 11.37 -0.44
CA SER A 438 9.02 11.61 -0.78
C SER A 438 9.50 10.89 -2.06
N LEU A 439 8.70 9.99 -2.61
CA LEU A 439 8.98 9.28 -3.86
C LEU A 439 8.47 10.09 -5.06
N PRO A 440 9.36 10.50 -6.00
CA PRO A 440 8.98 11.40 -7.09
C PRO A 440 8.16 10.73 -8.19
N ARG A 441 7.49 11.56 -9.00
CA ARG A 441 6.85 11.17 -10.28
C ARG A 441 7.90 10.58 -11.24
N PRO A 442 7.55 9.69 -12.21
CA PRO A 442 6.19 9.29 -12.64
C PRO A 442 5.41 8.41 -11.66
N ALA A 443 4.09 8.31 -11.84
CA ALA A 443 3.21 7.47 -11.01
C ALA A 443 3.66 6.00 -10.96
N ALA A 444 4.11 5.43 -12.09
CA ALA A 444 4.65 4.08 -12.17
C ALA A 444 5.88 3.85 -11.27
N LYS A 445 6.81 4.82 -11.18
CA LYS A 445 7.97 4.78 -10.28
C LYS A 445 7.51 4.74 -8.82
N ARG A 446 6.57 5.63 -8.44
CA ARG A 446 6.02 5.73 -7.07
C ARG A 446 5.30 4.43 -6.66
N ALA A 447 4.47 3.87 -7.53
CA ALA A 447 3.74 2.63 -7.27
C ALA A 447 4.69 1.42 -7.11
N ALA A 448 5.67 1.28 -8.01
CA ALA A 448 6.67 0.21 -7.93
C ALA A 448 7.55 0.33 -6.68
N ALA A 449 8.01 1.55 -6.35
CA ALA A 449 8.79 1.82 -5.15
C ALA A 449 8.02 1.50 -3.86
N LEU A 450 6.74 1.91 -3.76
CA LEU A 450 5.89 1.60 -2.60
C LEU A 450 5.66 0.10 -2.43
N ALA A 451 5.39 -0.62 -3.52
CA ALA A 451 5.23 -2.07 -3.49
C ALA A 451 6.53 -2.77 -3.05
N PHE A 452 7.67 -2.36 -3.60
CA PHE A 452 8.99 -2.90 -3.28
C PHE A 452 9.41 -2.65 -1.82
N ILE A 453 9.26 -1.41 -1.33
CA ILE A 453 9.52 -1.03 0.06
C ILE A 453 8.66 -1.86 1.01
N ASN A 454 7.35 -1.99 0.73
CA ASN A 454 6.43 -2.70 1.60
C ASN A 454 6.71 -4.22 1.61
N ALA A 455 6.98 -4.83 0.45
CA ALA A 455 7.34 -6.24 0.35
C ALA A 455 8.60 -6.57 1.16
N ILE A 456 9.68 -5.78 0.98
CA ILE A 456 10.92 -5.97 1.74
C ILE A 456 10.70 -5.72 3.24
N SER A 457 9.92 -4.71 3.61
CA SER A 457 9.66 -4.41 5.02
C SER A 457 8.97 -5.58 5.73
N ASN A 458 8.02 -6.26 5.08
CA ASN A 458 7.32 -7.43 5.63
C ASN A 458 8.21 -8.67 5.77
N THR A 459 9.33 -8.76 5.04
CA THR A 459 10.33 -9.84 5.21
C THR A 459 10.87 -9.90 6.64
N SER A 460 10.87 -8.78 7.38
CA SER A 460 11.28 -8.77 8.80
C SER A 460 10.46 -9.71 9.69
N SER A 461 9.15 -9.83 9.43
CA SER A 461 8.25 -10.73 10.17
C SER A 461 8.62 -12.22 10.03
N ILE A 462 9.35 -12.60 8.97
CA ILE A 462 9.82 -13.98 8.75
C ILE A 462 10.88 -14.33 9.81
N TYR A 463 11.95 -13.55 9.93
CA TYR A 463 13.01 -13.83 10.91
C TYR A 463 12.57 -13.50 12.35
N ALA A 464 11.77 -12.44 12.53
CA ALA A 464 11.22 -12.08 13.82
C ALA A 464 10.40 -13.20 14.45
N SER A 465 9.75 -14.03 13.63
CA SER A 465 9.04 -15.22 14.12
C SER A 465 9.95 -16.17 14.91
N TYR A 466 11.23 -16.30 14.53
CA TYR A 466 12.19 -17.17 15.21
C TYR A 466 12.82 -16.53 16.46
N MET A 467 12.76 -15.20 16.60
CA MET A 467 13.34 -14.44 17.73
C MET A 467 12.60 -14.63 19.06
N TYR A 468 11.38 -15.15 19.04
CA TYR A 468 10.54 -15.39 20.23
C TYR A 468 10.35 -16.89 20.55
N PRO A 469 11.43 -17.65 20.87
CA PRO A 469 11.31 -19.05 21.27
C PRO A 469 10.72 -19.14 22.68
N GLN A 470 9.65 -19.94 22.83
CA GLN A 470 9.22 -20.38 24.16
C GLN A 470 9.95 -21.69 24.52
N PRO A 471 10.74 -21.72 25.62
CA PRO A 471 11.32 -22.95 26.14
C PRO A 471 10.25 -23.81 26.83
N LYS A 472 10.41 -25.14 26.82
CA LYS A 472 9.47 -26.07 27.49
C LYS A 472 9.46 -25.96 29.02
N LYS A 473 10.44 -25.27 29.62
CA LYS A 473 10.55 -24.97 31.06
C LYS A 473 11.10 -23.55 31.22
N GLY A 474 10.55 -22.79 32.16
CA GLY A 474 10.93 -21.39 32.41
C GLY A 474 10.20 -20.37 31.53
N GLN A 475 10.44 -19.08 31.78
CA GLN A 475 9.92 -18.01 30.93
C GLN A 475 10.80 -17.83 29.68
N PRO A 476 10.26 -17.40 28.53
CA PRO A 476 11.07 -17.01 27.38
C PRO A 476 12.00 -15.86 27.74
N ASN A 477 13.27 -15.98 27.37
CA ASN A 477 14.24 -14.89 27.53
C ASN A 477 13.91 -13.77 26.53
N LEU A 478 13.38 -12.65 27.02
CA LEU A 478 12.99 -11.52 26.18
C LEU A 478 14.18 -10.59 25.84
N THR A 479 15.33 -10.73 26.48
CA THR A 479 16.44 -9.77 26.31
C THR A 479 16.93 -9.74 24.86
N VAL A 480 17.09 -10.90 24.21
CA VAL A 480 17.52 -10.97 22.79
C VAL A 480 16.49 -10.33 21.85
N PRO A 481 15.21 -10.74 21.80
CA PRO A 481 14.25 -10.12 20.88
C PRO A 481 14.07 -8.62 21.13
N LEU A 482 13.91 -8.19 22.39
CA LEU A 482 13.75 -6.77 22.72
C LEU A 482 14.99 -5.94 22.39
N SER A 483 16.19 -6.52 22.44
CA SER A 483 17.43 -5.83 22.02
C SER A 483 17.48 -5.61 20.50
N VAL A 484 16.98 -6.57 19.70
CA VAL A 484 16.87 -6.43 18.24
C VAL A 484 15.75 -5.44 17.88
N ASP A 485 14.61 -5.49 18.55
CA ASP A 485 13.52 -4.52 18.36
C ASP A 485 13.99 -3.09 18.72
N CYS A 486 14.79 -2.95 19.79
CA CYS A 486 15.45 -1.70 20.17
C CYS A 486 16.48 -1.23 19.14
N ALA A 487 17.37 -2.11 18.66
CA ALA A 487 18.40 -1.78 17.68
C ALA A 487 17.80 -1.38 16.31
N THR A 488 16.72 -2.05 15.90
CA THR A 488 15.98 -1.71 14.68
C THR A 488 15.20 -0.39 14.83
N ALA A 489 14.60 -0.11 15.98
CA ALA A 489 13.96 1.18 16.24
C ALA A 489 15.00 2.33 16.23
N ALA A 490 16.19 2.12 16.79
CA ALA A 490 17.30 3.07 16.71
C ALA A 490 17.79 3.27 15.25
N LEU A 491 17.92 2.19 14.47
CA LEU A 491 18.24 2.27 13.04
C LEU A 491 17.19 3.08 12.27
N ALA A 492 15.90 2.89 12.54
CA ALA A 492 14.82 3.66 11.92
C ALA A 492 14.95 5.17 12.21
N ILE A 493 15.29 5.57 13.44
CA ILE A 493 15.55 6.98 13.81
C ILE A 493 16.74 7.54 13.02
N ILE A 494 17.83 6.77 12.89
CA ILE A 494 19.01 7.16 12.10
C ILE A 494 18.63 7.34 10.62
N MET A 495 17.90 6.39 10.02
CA MET A 495 17.46 6.49 8.63
C MET A 495 16.49 7.67 8.41
N ALA A 496 15.60 7.96 9.37
CA ALA A 496 14.75 9.14 9.33
C ALA A 496 15.57 10.45 9.39
N ALA A 497 16.63 10.50 10.21
CA ALA A 497 17.54 11.65 10.27
C ALA A 497 18.34 11.83 8.97
N LEU A 498 18.82 10.73 8.36
CA LEU A 498 19.44 10.74 7.04
C LEU A 498 18.46 11.27 5.98
N MET A 499 17.21 10.80 5.99
CA MET A 499 16.17 11.25 5.07
C MET A 499 15.89 12.75 5.23
N LYS A 500 15.74 13.25 6.47
CA LYS A 500 15.63 14.69 6.77
C LYS A 500 16.80 15.48 6.20
N MET A 501 18.05 15.02 6.38
CA MET A 501 19.21 15.70 5.82
C MET A 501 19.22 15.71 4.28
N VAL A 502 18.79 14.64 3.62
CA VAL A 502 18.63 14.59 2.16
C VAL A 502 17.55 15.59 1.71
N LEU A 503 16.36 15.57 2.30
CA LEU A 503 15.26 16.46 1.91
C LEU A 503 15.57 17.94 2.18
N VAL A 504 16.23 18.28 3.29
CA VAL A 504 16.68 19.66 3.56
C VAL A 504 17.73 20.11 2.53
N ARG A 505 18.64 19.23 2.10
CA ARG A 505 19.61 19.55 1.02
C ARG A 505 18.89 19.76 -0.32
N LEU A 506 17.88 18.96 -0.65
CA LEU A 506 17.08 19.10 -1.88
C LEU A 506 16.23 20.38 -1.86
N ASN A 507 15.58 20.72 -0.74
CA ASN A 507 14.87 21.99 -0.58
C ASN A 507 15.82 23.19 -0.76
N LYS A 508 17.03 23.16 -0.20
CA LYS A 508 18.05 24.20 -0.42
C LYS A 508 18.56 24.29 -1.86
N LYS A 509 18.51 23.21 -2.63
CA LYS A 509 18.82 23.22 -4.07
C LYS A 509 17.69 23.86 -4.89
N LEU A 510 16.44 23.53 -4.56
CA LEU A 510 15.26 24.18 -5.15
C LEU A 510 15.24 25.69 -4.88
N GLU A 511 15.58 26.13 -3.67
CA GLU A 511 15.69 27.55 -3.31
C GLU A 511 16.80 28.29 -4.09
N LYS A 512 17.80 27.57 -4.61
CA LYS A 512 18.84 28.10 -5.50
C LYS A 512 18.48 28.05 -6.98
N GLY A 513 17.30 27.52 -7.34
CA GLY A 513 16.90 27.28 -8.72
C GLY A 513 17.63 26.12 -9.41
N GLU A 514 18.37 25.28 -8.67
CA GLU A 514 19.00 24.08 -9.23
C GLU A 514 17.91 23.07 -9.63
N HIS A 515 18.03 22.46 -10.82
CA HIS A 515 17.15 21.37 -11.24
C HIS A 515 17.29 20.18 -10.26
N VAL A 516 16.17 19.80 -9.63
CA VAL A 516 16.08 18.63 -8.76
C VAL A 516 15.15 17.61 -9.40
N GLU A 517 15.74 16.49 -9.81
CA GLU A 517 15.02 15.38 -10.44
C GLU A 517 13.88 14.89 -9.53
N GLY A 518 12.64 15.05 -10.01
CA GLY A 518 11.44 14.62 -9.30
C GLY A 518 10.74 15.68 -8.43
N ALA A 519 11.25 16.92 -8.36
CA ALA A 519 10.42 18.06 -8.00
C ALA A 519 9.41 18.36 -9.13
N ILE A 520 8.35 19.11 -8.84
CA ILE A 520 7.34 19.45 -9.85
C ILE A 520 7.99 20.33 -10.92
N ASN A 521 7.95 19.84 -12.17
CA ASN A 521 8.54 20.40 -13.39
C ASN A 521 10.06 20.20 -13.53
N ALA A 522 10.44 19.45 -14.57
CA ALA A 522 11.83 19.31 -15.02
C ALA A 522 12.39 20.58 -15.70
N VAL A 523 11.60 21.66 -15.74
CA VAL A 523 11.95 22.96 -16.33
C VAL A 523 12.25 23.95 -15.20
N PRO A 524 13.42 24.63 -15.19
CA PRO A 524 13.74 25.61 -14.16
C PRO A 524 12.73 26.76 -14.14
N GLY A 525 12.41 27.26 -12.94
CA GLY A 525 11.46 28.36 -12.69
C GLY A 525 10.08 27.92 -12.18
N VAL A 526 9.41 26.97 -12.84
CA VAL A 526 7.97 26.68 -12.58
C VAL A 526 7.72 25.98 -11.22
N ALA A 527 8.75 25.34 -10.64
CA ALA A 527 8.70 24.81 -9.27
C ALA A 527 8.59 25.94 -8.21
N GLN A 528 9.16 27.11 -8.51
CA GLN A 528 9.18 28.30 -7.66
C GLN A 528 7.84 29.03 -7.71
N GLU A 529 7.21 29.11 -8.89
CA GLU A 529 5.87 29.70 -9.08
C GLU A 529 4.76 28.93 -8.33
N ASN A 530 4.91 27.61 -8.16
CA ASN A 530 3.96 26.76 -7.45
C ASN A 530 4.31 26.48 -5.98
N GLY A 531 5.41 27.04 -5.46
CA GLY A 531 5.79 26.94 -4.04
C GLY A 531 6.08 25.52 -3.53
N PHE A 532 6.46 24.58 -4.40
CA PHE A 532 6.66 23.17 -4.00
C PHE A 532 7.89 23.01 -3.08
N ARG A 533 7.70 22.37 -1.93
CA ARG A 533 8.75 21.96 -0.99
C ARG A 533 8.53 20.51 -0.55
N PHE A 534 9.61 19.76 -0.38
CA PHE A 534 9.54 18.45 0.26
C PHE A 534 9.21 18.60 1.75
N LEU A 535 8.25 17.82 2.24
CA LEU A 535 7.92 17.71 3.67
C LEU A 535 9.05 16.98 4.41
N VAL A 536 9.57 17.59 5.48
CA VAL A 536 10.85 17.25 6.13
C VAL A 536 10.68 16.38 7.38
#